data_AF-A0A520CPV0-F1
#
_entry.id   AF-A0A520CPV0-F1
#
_cell.length_a   1.000
_cell.length_b   1.000
_cell.length_c   1.000
_cell.angle_alpha   90.00
_cell.angle_beta   90.00
_cell.angle_gamma   90.00
#
_symmetry.space_group_name_H-M   'P 1'
#
loop_
_entity.id
_entity.type
_entity.pdbx_description
1 polymer ?
#
loop_
_entity_poly.entity_id
_entity_poly.type
_entity_poly.pdbx_seq_one_letter_code
_entity_poly.pdbx_strand_id
1 'polypeptide(L)'
;MSPQKDRSFDVNALGLQTIRPVNPANSISPTATGENREGVEMVSTAGIPNPPTFKLPKGLGKSYVPSPQVQLTVGLPKNIDVSLRYSPTIDLDENGKFSLFGIGAKVEILPLILGKTGKMLPFDLAVAGGYTKLKYEIPLDVNNGQYTDQVLKTEFGGFSAEAIISKKIAIFTPFASLGYNTAQHKVNALGTYSFNSSVTPIKDPIKIEEKSINAFKATAGFQLKLAVLKLYASYTASEYSYVNAGIGLGIGK
;
A
#
# COMPACT_ATOMS: atom_id res chain seq x y z
N MET A 1 -8.60 0.96 2.21
CA MET A 1 -9.84 0.38 1.66
C MET A 1 -9.82 0.61 0.17
N SER A 2 -10.13 -0.42 -0.63
CA SER A 2 -10.20 -0.31 -2.08
C SER A 2 -11.57 0.18 -2.55
N PRO A 3 -11.64 1.04 -3.57
CA PRO A 3 -12.90 1.42 -4.22
C PRO A 3 -13.50 0.23 -4.97
N GLN A 4 -14.82 0.21 -5.15
CA GLN A 4 -15.52 -0.94 -5.76
C GLN A 4 -15.00 -1.28 -7.17
N LYS A 5 -14.68 -0.26 -7.97
CA LYS A 5 -14.12 -0.41 -9.32
C LYS A 5 -12.80 -1.20 -9.38
N ASP A 6 -12.03 -1.21 -8.28
CA ASP A 6 -10.70 -1.84 -8.23
C ASP A 6 -10.72 -3.20 -7.50
N ARG A 7 -11.93 -3.71 -7.17
CA ARG A 7 -12.11 -5.02 -6.50
C ARG A 7 -12.21 -6.19 -7.48
N SER A 8 -12.34 -5.90 -8.76
CA SER A 8 -12.38 -6.88 -9.84
C SER A 8 -11.78 -6.29 -11.10
N PHE A 9 -11.38 -7.14 -12.04
CA PHE A 9 -10.92 -6.74 -13.35
C PHE A 9 -11.50 -7.66 -14.42
N ASP A 10 -11.70 -7.10 -15.61
CA ASP A 10 -12.03 -7.87 -16.80
C ASP A 10 -10.75 -8.35 -17.47
N VAL A 11 -10.56 -9.66 -17.55
CA VAL A 11 -9.37 -10.24 -18.17
C VAL A 11 -9.29 -9.95 -19.68
N ASN A 12 -10.42 -9.67 -20.33
CA ASN A 12 -10.44 -9.28 -21.75
C ASN A 12 -9.86 -7.89 -21.97
N ALA A 13 -9.92 -7.01 -20.96
CA ALA A 13 -9.36 -5.66 -21.03
C ALA A 13 -7.82 -5.63 -20.88
N LEU A 14 -7.18 -6.77 -20.58
CA LEU A 14 -5.74 -6.87 -20.40
C LEU A 14 -4.93 -6.94 -21.70
N GLY A 15 -5.58 -7.05 -22.87
CA GLY A 15 -4.90 -7.09 -24.16
C GLY A 15 -4.04 -8.34 -24.39
N LEU A 16 -4.36 -9.45 -23.69
CA LEU A 16 -3.63 -10.71 -23.78
C LEU A 16 -3.79 -11.32 -25.19
N GLN A 17 -2.67 -11.74 -25.78
CA GLN A 17 -2.65 -12.29 -27.15
C GLN A 17 -2.75 -13.82 -27.18
N THR A 18 -2.13 -14.49 -26.21
CA THR A 18 -1.93 -15.94 -26.21
C THR A 18 -2.63 -16.66 -25.05
N ILE A 19 -3.43 -15.95 -24.26
CA ILE A 19 -4.17 -16.47 -23.12
C ILE A 19 -5.56 -15.81 -23.11
N ARG A 20 -6.62 -16.58 -22.87
CA ARG A 20 -8.02 -16.09 -22.80
C ARG A 20 -8.86 -16.88 -21.78
N PRO A 21 -10.05 -16.39 -21.39
CA PRO A 21 -10.99 -17.19 -20.61
C PRO A 21 -11.35 -18.52 -21.30
N VAL A 22 -11.48 -19.59 -20.52
CA VAL A 22 -12.08 -20.86 -21.01
C VAL A 22 -13.52 -20.64 -21.42
N ASN A 23 -14.29 -19.91 -20.61
CA ASN A 23 -15.65 -19.48 -20.93
C ASN A 23 -15.64 -17.97 -21.26
N PRO A 24 -15.81 -17.57 -22.53
CA PRO A 24 -15.82 -16.15 -22.92
C PRO A 24 -16.91 -15.30 -22.24
N ALA A 25 -17.99 -15.91 -21.77
CA ALA A 25 -19.05 -15.23 -21.03
C ALA A 25 -18.67 -14.94 -19.56
N ASN A 26 -17.57 -15.51 -19.06
CA ASN A 26 -17.07 -15.30 -17.71
C ASN A 26 -15.64 -14.73 -17.76
N SER A 27 -15.53 -13.40 -17.72
CA SER A 27 -14.25 -12.69 -17.82
C SER A 27 -13.90 -11.84 -16.60
N ILE A 28 -14.77 -11.79 -15.58
CA ILE A 28 -14.57 -10.96 -14.39
C ILE A 28 -13.90 -11.75 -13.27
N SER A 29 -12.64 -11.39 -12.98
CA SER A 29 -11.83 -11.99 -11.92
C SER A 29 -11.70 -11.02 -10.73
N PRO A 30 -11.66 -11.51 -9.47
CA PRO A 30 -11.41 -10.65 -8.31
C PRO A 30 -9.96 -10.16 -8.29
N THR A 31 -9.73 -8.96 -7.76
CA THR A 31 -8.37 -8.51 -7.36
C THR A 31 -8.04 -9.02 -5.96
N ALA A 32 -6.83 -8.73 -5.46
CA ALA A 32 -6.41 -9.11 -4.10
C ALA A 32 -7.40 -8.63 -3.01
N THR A 33 -8.11 -7.52 -3.21
CA THR A 33 -9.12 -7.00 -2.27
C THR A 33 -10.56 -7.26 -2.71
N GLY A 34 -10.73 -8.15 -3.68
CA GLY A 34 -12.01 -8.59 -4.22
C GLY A 34 -12.66 -9.71 -3.43
N GLU A 35 -13.68 -10.31 -4.01
CA GLU A 35 -14.41 -11.45 -3.45
C GLU A 35 -13.51 -12.67 -3.21
N ASN A 36 -13.77 -13.42 -2.15
CA ASN A 36 -13.11 -14.70 -1.88
C ASN A 36 -13.76 -15.80 -2.71
N ARG A 37 -13.55 -15.73 -4.02
CA ARG A 37 -13.95 -16.74 -5.00
C ARG A 37 -12.81 -16.98 -5.96
N GLU A 38 -12.77 -18.16 -6.57
CA GLU A 38 -11.80 -18.43 -7.64
C GLU A 38 -11.98 -17.43 -8.77
N GLY A 39 -10.85 -16.99 -9.30
CA GLY A 39 -10.84 -16.16 -10.48
C GLY A 39 -11.21 -16.94 -11.73
N VAL A 40 -11.27 -16.21 -12.84
CA VAL A 40 -11.60 -16.80 -14.15
C VAL A 40 -10.59 -17.90 -14.48
N GLU A 41 -11.10 -18.99 -15.03
CA GLU A 41 -10.25 -20.05 -15.59
C GLU A 41 -9.75 -19.63 -16.97
N MET A 42 -8.44 -19.64 -17.13
CA MET A 42 -7.73 -19.18 -18.32
C MET A 42 -7.13 -20.37 -19.07
N VAL A 43 -7.00 -20.23 -20.38
CA VAL A 43 -6.41 -21.23 -21.28
C VAL A 43 -5.45 -20.58 -22.26
N SER A 44 -4.35 -21.27 -22.55
CA SER A 44 -3.39 -20.85 -23.59
C SER A 44 -3.93 -21.11 -24.99
N THR A 45 -3.77 -20.15 -25.90
CA THR A 45 -4.12 -20.25 -27.32
C THR A 45 -2.91 -20.40 -28.23
N ALA A 46 -1.73 -20.65 -27.67
CA ALA A 46 -0.44 -20.68 -28.38
C ALA A 46 -0.24 -21.91 -29.31
N GLY A 47 -1.30 -22.49 -29.86
CA GLY A 47 -1.22 -23.62 -30.81
C GLY A 47 -0.80 -24.95 -30.19
N ILE A 48 -0.91 -25.10 -28.86
CA ILE A 48 -0.54 -26.32 -28.13
C ILE A 48 -1.71 -27.31 -28.18
N PRO A 49 -1.52 -28.57 -28.60
CA PRO A 49 -2.52 -29.63 -28.45
C PRO A 49 -2.86 -29.83 -26.96
N ASN A 50 -4.14 -29.77 -26.58
CA ASN A 50 -4.62 -29.83 -25.19
C ASN A 50 -3.94 -28.78 -24.28
N PRO A 51 -4.21 -27.48 -24.50
CA PRO A 51 -3.56 -26.44 -23.72
C PRO A 51 -3.93 -26.56 -22.24
N PRO A 52 -2.97 -26.38 -21.32
CA PRO A 52 -3.26 -26.39 -19.89
C PRO A 52 -4.19 -25.23 -19.53
N THR A 53 -5.08 -25.49 -18.56
CA THR A 53 -5.89 -24.44 -17.93
C THR A 53 -5.34 -24.10 -16.56
N PHE A 54 -5.59 -22.87 -16.12
CA PHE A 54 -5.26 -22.43 -14.76
C PHE A 54 -6.29 -21.43 -14.29
N LYS A 55 -6.53 -21.37 -12.97
CA LYS A 55 -7.44 -20.40 -12.38
C LYS A 55 -6.68 -19.20 -11.86
N LEU A 56 -7.23 -18.01 -12.09
CA LEU A 56 -6.69 -16.79 -11.49
C LEU A 56 -6.91 -16.81 -9.96
N PRO A 57 -6.03 -16.14 -9.20
CA PRO A 57 -6.09 -16.15 -7.73
C PRO A 57 -7.41 -15.64 -7.15
N LYS A 58 -7.72 -16.08 -5.93
CA LYS A 58 -8.85 -15.57 -5.14
C LYS A 58 -8.52 -14.20 -4.56
N GLY A 59 -9.55 -13.40 -4.27
CA GLY A 59 -9.42 -12.22 -3.43
C GLY A 59 -9.50 -12.55 -1.93
N LEU A 60 -9.08 -11.61 -1.08
CA LEU A 60 -9.15 -11.75 0.38
C LEU A 60 -10.60 -11.81 0.93
N GLY A 61 -11.61 -11.52 0.11
CA GLY A 61 -13.00 -11.37 0.54
C GLY A 61 -13.26 -10.11 1.37
N LYS A 62 -12.27 -9.22 1.44
CA LYS A 62 -12.30 -7.97 2.22
C LYS A 62 -11.79 -6.83 1.36
N SER A 63 -12.49 -5.70 1.43
CA SER A 63 -12.08 -4.46 0.75
C SER A 63 -11.00 -3.67 1.50
N TYR A 64 -10.39 -4.25 2.54
CA TYR A 64 -9.38 -3.61 3.36
C TYR A 64 -8.31 -4.61 3.76
N VAL A 65 -7.09 -4.11 3.92
CA VAL A 65 -5.93 -4.88 4.37
C VAL A 65 -5.46 -4.26 5.68
N PRO A 66 -5.45 -5.00 6.81
CA PRO A 66 -4.88 -4.49 8.05
C PRO A 66 -3.36 -4.31 7.88
N SER A 67 -2.82 -3.21 8.39
CA SER A 67 -1.39 -2.88 8.31
C SER A 67 -0.89 -2.40 9.66
N PRO A 68 -0.68 -3.30 10.63
CA PRO A 68 -0.12 -2.92 11.92
C PRO A 68 1.32 -2.40 11.74
N GLN A 69 1.67 -1.33 12.45
CA GLN A 69 2.98 -0.71 12.33
C GLN A 69 3.40 -0.10 13.67
N VAL A 70 4.71 -0.05 13.89
CA VAL A 70 5.34 0.68 15.00
C VAL A 70 5.93 1.97 14.43
N GLN A 71 5.78 3.07 15.18
CA GLN A 71 6.33 4.37 14.81
C GLN A 71 7.13 4.97 15.95
N LEU A 72 8.34 5.42 15.64
CA LEU A 72 9.16 6.27 16.51
C LEU A 72 9.18 7.68 15.95
N THR A 73 8.95 8.68 16.80
CA THR A 73 9.04 10.09 16.42
C THR A 73 9.92 10.82 17.43
N VAL A 74 10.89 11.59 16.92
CA VAL A 74 11.81 12.41 17.73
C VAL A 74 11.59 13.86 17.36
N GLY A 75 11.24 14.68 18.36
CA GLY A 75 11.19 16.13 18.21
C GLY A 75 12.59 16.73 18.29
N LEU A 76 12.94 17.53 17.30
CA LEU A 76 14.21 18.25 17.17
C LEU A 76 14.01 19.76 17.44
N PRO A 77 15.09 20.52 17.66
CA PRO A 77 15.01 21.97 17.73
C PRO A 77 14.34 22.59 16.49
N LYS A 78 13.80 23.80 16.65
CA LYS A 78 13.07 24.55 15.59
C LYS A 78 11.78 23.89 15.11
N ASN A 79 11.10 23.14 15.99
CA ASN A 79 9.78 22.59 15.75
C ASN A 79 9.75 21.62 14.56
N ILE A 80 10.81 20.82 14.45
CA ILE A 80 10.96 19.77 13.45
C ILE A 80 10.77 18.44 14.15
N ASP A 81 9.85 17.61 13.68
CA ASP A 81 9.71 16.22 14.11
C ASP A 81 10.21 15.32 12.99
N VAL A 82 11.06 14.33 13.33
CA VAL A 82 11.45 13.26 12.41
C VAL A 82 10.85 11.94 12.88
N SER A 83 10.42 11.11 11.94
CA SER A 83 9.72 9.87 12.25
C SER A 83 10.22 8.70 11.40
N LEU A 84 10.22 7.53 12.04
CA LEU A 84 10.48 6.23 11.44
C LEU A 84 9.27 5.34 11.68
N ARG A 85 8.77 4.70 10.63
CA ARG A 85 7.65 3.75 10.64
C ARG A 85 8.10 2.40 10.12
N TYR A 86 7.68 1.34 10.78
CA TYR A 86 8.03 -0.01 10.40
C TYR A 86 6.86 -0.97 10.65
N SER A 87 6.51 -1.74 9.64
CA SER A 87 5.71 -2.95 9.80
C SER A 87 6.64 -4.14 9.62
N PRO A 88 6.71 -5.07 10.59
CA PRO A 88 7.42 -6.33 10.39
C PRO A 88 6.80 -7.11 9.22
N THR A 89 7.52 -8.11 8.75
CA THR A 89 6.97 -9.06 7.78
C THR A 89 5.77 -9.77 8.39
N ILE A 90 4.61 -9.57 7.78
CA ILE A 90 3.37 -10.22 8.16
C ILE A 90 3.07 -11.27 7.10
N ASP A 91 2.94 -12.51 7.55
CA ASP A 91 2.54 -13.64 6.72
C ASP A 91 1.01 -13.66 6.61
N LEU A 92 0.49 -13.71 5.39
CA LEU A 92 -0.94 -13.81 5.08
C LEU A 92 -1.28 -15.22 4.57
N ASP A 93 -0.53 -16.22 5.04
CA ASP A 93 -0.60 -17.61 4.64
C ASP A 93 -0.40 -17.76 3.12
N GLU A 94 -1.33 -18.41 2.42
CA GLU A 94 -1.31 -18.60 0.97
C GLU A 94 -1.38 -17.28 0.18
N ASN A 95 -1.75 -16.18 0.84
CA ASN A 95 -1.85 -14.86 0.20
C ASN A 95 -0.53 -14.08 0.26
N GLY A 96 0.59 -14.72 0.64
CA GLY A 96 1.91 -14.11 0.60
C GLY A 96 2.24 -13.26 1.82
N LYS A 97 3.33 -12.49 1.73
CA LYS A 97 3.92 -11.76 2.86
C LYS A 97 4.07 -10.30 2.51
N PHE A 98 3.80 -9.40 3.45
CA PHE A 98 4.06 -7.98 3.25
C PHE A 98 4.90 -7.37 4.38
N SER A 99 5.65 -6.33 4.04
CA SER A 99 6.41 -5.52 4.99
C SER A 99 6.40 -4.06 4.56
N LEU A 100 6.58 -3.15 5.52
CA LEU A 100 6.57 -1.71 5.26
C LEU A 100 7.69 -1.02 6.02
N PHE A 101 8.35 -0.09 5.34
CA PHE A 101 9.28 0.84 5.94
C PHE A 101 8.93 2.25 5.50
N GLY A 102 9.01 3.23 6.41
CA GLY A 102 8.78 4.61 6.06
C GLY A 102 9.55 5.57 6.93
N ILE A 103 9.92 6.70 6.34
CA ILE A 103 10.53 7.83 7.04
C ILE A 103 9.71 9.09 6.74
N GLY A 104 9.69 10.03 7.67
CA GLY A 104 9.00 11.29 7.47
C GLY A 104 9.50 12.40 8.36
N ALA A 105 9.24 13.63 7.95
CA ALA A 105 9.50 14.82 8.72
C ALA A 105 8.26 15.72 8.74
N LYS A 106 8.08 16.46 9.82
CA LYS A 106 7.01 17.45 9.99
C LYS A 106 7.62 18.71 10.58
N VAL A 107 7.26 19.87 10.06
CA VAL A 107 7.77 21.17 10.48
C VAL A 107 6.60 22.10 10.77
N GLU A 108 6.59 22.72 11.95
CA GLU A 108 5.61 23.79 12.26
C GLU A 108 6.02 25.09 11.56
N ILE A 109 5.08 25.68 10.82
CA ILE A 109 5.35 26.81 9.92
C ILE A 109 5.14 28.16 10.60
N LEU A 110 4.12 28.28 11.46
CA LEU A 110 3.79 29.57 12.09
C LEU A 110 4.97 30.19 12.85
N PRO A 111 5.74 29.44 13.66
CA PRO A 111 6.91 29.98 14.34
C PRO A 111 8.03 30.43 13.39
N LEU A 112 8.12 29.83 12.19
CA LEU A 112 9.13 30.16 11.19
C LEU A 112 8.81 31.47 10.46
N ILE A 113 7.55 31.69 10.09
CA ILE A 113 7.14 32.86 9.29
C ILE A 113 6.80 34.07 10.17
N LEU A 114 6.14 33.84 11.31
CA LEU A 114 5.66 34.91 12.19
C LEU A 114 6.54 35.11 13.43
N GLY A 115 7.63 34.34 13.58
CA GLY A 115 8.48 34.42 14.75
C GLY A 115 7.70 34.20 16.06
N LYS A 116 7.94 35.05 17.07
CA LYS A 116 7.31 34.91 18.39
C LYS A 116 5.79 35.17 18.40
N THR A 117 5.26 35.93 17.44
CA THR A 117 3.81 36.21 17.34
C THR A 117 3.03 35.06 16.70
N GLY A 118 3.70 34.12 16.01
CA GLY A 118 3.06 32.91 15.49
C GLY A 118 2.38 32.05 16.56
N LYS A 119 2.82 32.15 17.82
CA LYS A 119 2.19 31.49 18.98
C LYS A 119 0.88 32.14 19.46
N MET A 120 0.51 33.31 18.93
CA MET A 120 -0.71 34.04 19.32
C MET A 120 -1.94 33.59 18.52
N LEU A 121 -1.74 32.88 17.40
CA LEU A 121 -2.85 32.34 16.62
C LEU A 121 -3.50 31.18 17.39
N PRO A 122 -4.84 31.05 17.33
CA PRO A 122 -5.55 30.02 18.09
C PRO A 122 -5.46 28.63 17.43
N PHE A 123 -4.49 28.41 16.55
CA PHE A 123 -4.26 27.16 15.81
C PHE A 123 -2.78 27.02 15.45
N ASP A 124 -2.35 25.80 15.16
CA ASP A 124 -1.03 25.44 14.67
C ASP A 124 -1.10 25.07 13.18
N LEU A 125 -0.09 25.46 12.40
CA LEU A 125 0.07 25.08 11.00
C LEU A 125 1.40 24.35 10.81
N ALA A 126 1.38 23.23 10.10
CA ALA A 126 2.56 22.44 9.80
C ALA A 126 2.56 21.95 8.35
N VAL A 127 3.75 21.65 7.84
CA VAL A 127 3.92 20.82 6.65
C VAL A 127 4.59 19.52 7.04
N ALA A 128 4.16 18.42 6.45
CA ALA A 128 4.79 17.12 6.61
C ALA A 128 5.12 16.53 5.24
N GLY A 129 6.19 15.74 5.21
CA GLY A 129 6.57 14.96 4.05
C GLY A 129 7.18 13.64 4.48
N GLY A 130 7.11 12.63 3.62
CA GLY A 130 7.68 11.33 3.93
C GLY A 130 7.74 10.39 2.75
N TYR A 131 8.60 9.40 2.88
CA TYR A 131 8.76 8.30 1.94
C TYR A 131 8.29 7.00 2.59
N THR A 132 7.58 6.18 1.83
CA THR A 132 7.12 4.85 2.26
C THR A 132 7.51 3.84 1.20
N LYS A 133 8.02 2.70 1.64
CA LYS A 133 8.29 1.53 0.82
C LYS A 133 7.53 0.33 1.39
N LEU A 134 6.65 -0.24 0.58
CA LEU A 134 5.94 -1.48 0.85
C LEU A 134 6.52 -2.57 -0.05
N LYS A 135 6.77 -3.74 0.52
CA LYS A 135 7.14 -4.95 -0.22
C LYS A 135 6.07 -6.00 0.01
N TYR A 136 5.71 -6.69 -1.06
CA TYR A 136 4.75 -7.78 -1.06
C TYR A 136 5.29 -8.93 -1.90
N GLU A 137 5.28 -10.14 -1.36
CA GLU A 137 5.87 -11.32 -1.98
C GLU A 137 4.89 -12.48 -1.90
N ILE A 138 4.55 -13.08 -3.05
CA ILE A 138 3.72 -14.29 -3.12
C ILE A 138 4.58 -15.42 -3.69
N PRO A 139 4.80 -16.53 -2.96
CA PRO A 139 5.45 -17.70 -3.55
C PRO A 139 4.58 -18.27 -4.66
N LEU A 140 5.21 -18.68 -5.76
CA LEU A 140 4.54 -19.33 -6.88
C LEU A 140 4.99 -20.78 -6.98
N ASP A 141 4.11 -21.64 -7.50
CA ASP A 141 4.46 -23.00 -7.89
C ASP A 141 3.88 -23.31 -9.27
N VAL A 142 4.53 -22.74 -10.29
CA VAL A 142 4.14 -22.90 -11.70
C VAL A 142 4.60 -24.26 -12.25
N ASN A 143 5.61 -24.88 -11.61
CA ASN A 143 6.24 -26.10 -12.09
C ASN A 143 6.02 -27.31 -11.18
N ASN A 144 4.97 -27.31 -10.35
CA ASN A 144 4.59 -28.41 -9.45
C ASN A 144 5.78 -28.95 -8.63
N GLY A 145 6.57 -28.06 -8.05
CA GLY A 145 7.71 -28.38 -7.18
C GLY A 145 9.03 -28.64 -7.89
N GLN A 146 9.12 -28.59 -9.22
CA GLN A 146 10.39 -28.74 -9.94
C GLN A 146 11.39 -27.59 -9.63
N TYR A 147 10.87 -26.38 -9.41
CA TYR A 147 11.64 -25.21 -9.01
C TYR A 147 11.01 -24.59 -7.77
N THR A 148 11.85 -24.28 -6.77
CA THR A 148 11.41 -23.77 -5.46
C THR A 148 11.74 -22.29 -5.23
N ASP A 149 12.33 -21.63 -6.23
CA ASP A 149 12.77 -20.24 -6.18
C ASP A 149 11.77 -19.24 -6.77
N GLN A 150 10.56 -19.70 -7.12
CA GLN A 150 9.55 -18.91 -7.82
C GLN A 150 8.79 -17.99 -6.88
N VAL A 151 8.90 -16.67 -7.08
CA VAL A 151 8.22 -15.66 -6.25
C VAL A 151 7.73 -14.49 -7.10
N LEU A 152 6.46 -14.11 -6.96
CA LEU A 152 5.95 -12.84 -7.45
C LEU A 152 6.26 -11.75 -6.42
N LYS A 153 7.22 -10.89 -6.73
CA LYS A 153 7.66 -9.79 -5.89
C LYS A 153 7.12 -8.46 -6.40
N THR A 154 6.34 -7.80 -5.57
CA THR A 154 5.81 -6.46 -5.82
C THR A 154 6.40 -5.45 -4.82
N GLU A 155 6.98 -4.37 -5.31
CA GLU A 155 7.46 -3.26 -4.49
C GLU A 155 6.68 -1.99 -4.83
N PHE A 156 6.12 -1.32 -3.82
CA PHE A 156 5.52 0.00 -3.94
C PHE A 156 6.41 1.01 -3.20
N GLY A 157 6.86 2.05 -3.88
CA GLY A 157 7.63 3.14 -3.29
C GLY A 157 6.94 4.47 -3.55
N GLY A 158 6.71 5.27 -2.52
CA GLY A 158 5.95 6.51 -2.67
C GLY A 158 6.36 7.64 -1.75
N PHE A 159 6.23 8.86 -2.27
CA PHE A 159 6.40 10.09 -1.51
C PHE A 159 5.04 10.67 -1.16
N SER A 160 4.97 11.31 0.00
CA SER A 160 3.79 12.02 0.48
C SER A 160 4.20 13.40 0.95
N ALA A 161 3.34 14.39 0.69
CA ALA A 161 3.46 15.75 1.22
C ALA A 161 2.07 16.24 1.64
N GLU A 162 1.98 16.92 2.78
CA GLU A 162 0.71 17.46 3.28
C GLU A 162 0.88 18.71 4.13
N ALA A 163 -0.12 19.60 4.05
CA ALA A 163 -0.28 20.74 4.95
C ALA A 163 -1.32 20.38 6.00
N ILE A 164 -1.00 20.65 7.27
CA ILE A 164 -1.77 20.22 8.44
C ILE A 164 -2.15 21.47 9.24
N ILE A 165 -3.42 21.59 9.58
CA ILE A 165 -3.92 22.54 10.57
C ILE A 165 -4.41 21.78 11.79
N SER A 166 -4.07 22.25 12.98
CA SER A 166 -4.52 21.64 14.23
C SER A 166 -4.76 22.68 15.31
N LYS A 167 -5.47 22.30 16.37
CA LYS A 167 -5.68 23.17 17.52
C LYS A 167 -5.66 22.35 18.80
N LYS A 168 -4.80 22.70 19.74
CA LYS A 168 -4.81 22.05 21.06
C LYS A 168 -5.88 22.66 21.97
N ILE A 169 -6.80 21.82 22.46
CA ILE A 169 -7.88 22.20 23.40
C ILE A 169 -7.79 21.26 24.61
N ALA A 170 -7.15 21.73 25.69
CA ALA A 170 -6.82 20.90 26.85
C ALA A 170 -6.08 19.61 26.46
N ILE A 171 -6.72 18.44 26.59
CA ILE A 171 -6.18 17.12 26.24
C ILE A 171 -6.50 16.70 24.79
N PHE A 172 -7.42 17.39 24.10
CA PHE A 172 -7.91 17.03 22.77
C PHE A 172 -7.31 17.95 21.71
N THR A 173 -6.74 17.37 20.66
CA THR A 173 -6.16 18.09 19.53
C THR A 173 -6.78 17.57 18.23
N PRO A 174 -7.86 18.17 17.73
CA PRO A 174 -8.35 17.90 16.39
C PRO A 174 -7.35 18.44 15.35
N PHE A 175 -7.29 17.78 14.21
CA PHE A 175 -6.51 18.22 13.06
C PHE A 175 -7.19 17.88 11.75
N ALA A 176 -6.85 18.63 10.71
CA ALA A 176 -7.17 18.33 9.33
C ALA A 176 -5.94 18.55 8.45
N SER A 177 -5.85 17.82 7.33
CA SER A 177 -4.78 18.00 6.36
C SER A 177 -5.25 17.86 4.93
N LEU A 178 -4.54 18.55 4.04
CA LEU A 178 -4.63 18.35 2.59
C LEU A 178 -3.25 17.95 2.10
N GLY A 179 -3.19 16.95 1.22
CA GLY A 179 -1.94 16.43 0.75
C GLY A 179 -2.01 15.76 -0.60
N TYR A 180 -0.84 15.31 -1.02
CA TYR A 180 -0.62 14.64 -2.29
C TYR A 180 0.37 13.50 -2.09
N ASN A 181 0.07 12.36 -2.70
CA ASN A 181 0.93 11.19 -2.71
C ASN A 181 1.33 10.85 -4.15
N THR A 182 2.57 10.41 -4.31
CA THR A 182 3.06 9.77 -5.53
C THR A 182 3.50 8.36 -5.17
N ALA A 183 3.28 7.40 -6.06
CA ALA A 183 3.76 6.04 -5.91
C ALA A 183 4.21 5.46 -7.24
N GLN A 184 5.28 4.68 -7.15
CA GLN A 184 5.84 3.87 -8.22
C GLN A 184 5.71 2.41 -7.80
N HIS A 185 5.40 1.53 -8.73
CA HIS A 185 5.28 0.11 -8.47
C HIS A 185 6.18 -0.69 -9.39
N LYS A 186 6.79 -1.73 -8.83
CA LYS A 186 7.61 -2.69 -9.55
C LYS A 186 7.06 -4.07 -9.29
N VAL A 187 6.77 -4.82 -10.35
CA VAL A 187 6.32 -6.20 -10.26
C VAL A 187 7.34 -7.07 -10.98
N ASN A 188 7.90 -8.04 -10.27
CA ASN A 188 8.84 -9.01 -10.82
C ASN A 188 8.36 -10.42 -10.51
N ALA A 189 8.31 -11.29 -11.52
CA ALA A 189 8.24 -12.73 -11.28
C ALA A 189 9.68 -13.24 -11.22
N LEU A 190 10.17 -13.51 -10.02
CA LEU A 190 11.52 -14.01 -9.76
C LEU A 190 11.54 -15.53 -9.77
N GLY A 191 12.70 -16.10 -10.09
CA GLY A 191 12.95 -17.54 -10.08
C GLY A 191 12.99 -18.16 -11.47
N THR A 192 13.00 -19.49 -11.52
CA THR A 192 13.14 -20.26 -12.76
C THR A 192 11.81 -20.85 -13.17
N TYR A 193 11.35 -20.56 -14.39
CA TYR A 193 10.05 -20.99 -14.91
C TYR A 193 10.22 -21.85 -16.17
N SER A 194 9.52 -22.98 -16.23
CA SER A 194 9.43 -23.80 -17.45
C SER A 194 7.98 -23.94 -17.89
N PHE A 195 7.65 -23.48 -19.09
CA PHE A 195 6.26 -23.51 -19.58
C PHE A 195 5.98 -24.69 -20.52
N ASN A 196 7.02 -25.44 -20.91
CA ASN A 196 6.93 -26.66 -21.71
C ASN A 196 8.22 -27.50 -21.55
N SER A 197 8.10 -28.83 -21.53
CA SER A 197 9.23 -29.77 -21.43
C SER A 197 10.26 -29.67 -22.55
N SER A 198 9.92 -29.04 -23.68
CA SER A 198 10.80 -28.86 -24.84
C SER A 198 11.47 -27.49 -24.95
N VAL A 199 11.26 -26.60 -23.96
CA VAL A 199 11.80 -25.23 -23.98
C VAL A 199 12.74 -25.03 -22.80
N THR A 200 13.85 -24.35 -23.04
CA THR A 200 14.81 -23.98 -21.98
C THR A 200 14.11 -23.16 -20.90
N PRO A 201 14.31 -23.49 -19.61
CA PRO A 201 13.76 -22.70 -18.51
C PRO A 201 14.16 -21.23 -18.62
N ILE A 202 13.23 -20.34 -18.30
CA ILE A 202 13.40 -18.89 -18.34
C ILE A 202 13.61 -18.38 -16.93
N LYS A 203 14.61 -17.51 -16.74
CA LYS A 203 14.89 -16.86 -15.47
C LYS A 203 14.25 -15.48 -15.42
N ASP A 204 13.56 -15.19 -14.33
CA ASP A 204 12.91 -13.91 -14.04
C ASP A 204 12.05 -13.36 -15.21
N PRO A 205 11.03 -14.10 -15.70
CA PRO A 205 10.37 -13.84 -16.98
C PRO A 205 9.53 -12.56 -17.02
N ILE A 206 9.15 -12.00 -15.86
CA ILE A 206 8.32 -10.80 -15.78
C ILE A 206 9.07 -9.73 -15.03
N LYS A 207 9.22 -8.56 -15.67
CA LYS A 207 9.73 -7.34 -15.06
C LYS A 207 8.91 -6.15 -15.56
N ILE A 208 8.04 -5.65 -14.70
CA ILE A 208 7.18 -4.49 -14.97
C ILE A 208 7.58 -3.39 -14.00
N GLU A 209 7.91 -2.21 -14.54
CA GLU A 209 8.19 -1.02 -13.76
C GLU A 209 7.29 0.12 -14.27
N GLU A 210 6.38 0.58 -13.42
CA GLU A 210 5.37 1.55 -13.80
C GLU A 210 5.32 2.70 -12.78
N LYS A 211 5.15 3.93 -13.30
CA LYS A 211 5.25 5.18 -12.53
C LYS A 211 3.93 5.94 -12.51
N SER A 212 2.86 5.42 -11.91
CA SER A 212 1.55 6.04 -12.22
C SER A 212 0.49 5.93 -11.14
N ILE A 213 0.79 6.18 -9.87
CA ILE A 213 -0.28 6.47 -8.91
C ILE A 213 -0.01 7.80 -8.22
N ASN A 214 -0.83 8.79 -8.57
CA ASN A 214 -0.82 10.13 -8.04
C ASN A 214 -2.18 10.39 -7.43
N ALA A 215 -2.23 10.74 -6.14
CA ALA A 215 -3.51 10.90 -5.45
C ALA A 215 -3.49 12.10 -4.50
N PHE A 216 -4.46 12.99 -4.68
CA PHE A 216 -4.81 13.95 -3.65
C PHE A 216 -5.48 13.22 -2.47
N LYS A 217 -5.22 13.72 -1.27
CA LYS A 217 -5.82 13.21 -0.03
C LYS A 217 -6.27 14.35 0.86
N ALA A 218 -7.37 14.12 1.57
CA ALA A 218 -7.82 14.96 2.67
C ALA A 218 -7.93 14.08 3.92
N THR A 219 -7.37 14.53 5.04
CA THR A 219 -7.41 13.79 6.31
C THR A 219 -8.10 14.63 7.36
N ALA A 220 -8.93 13.98 8.18
CA ALA A 220 -9.44 14.55 9.42
C ALA A 220 -9.18 13.56 10.56
N GLY A 221 -8.82 14.07 11.72
CA GLY A 221 -8.52 13.23 12.86
C GLY A 221 -8.33 14.00 14.14
N PHE A 222 -7.92 13.28 15.17
CA PHE A 222 -7.61 13.88 16.46
C PHE A 222 -6.53 13.10 17.21
N GLN A 223 -5.94 13.79 18.18
CA GLN A 223 -5.08 13.20 19.22
C GLN A 223 -5.67 13.53 20.60
N LEU A 224 -5.69 12.54 21.50
CA LEU A 224 -5.91 12.72 22.93
C LEU A 224 -4.58 12.53 23.67
N LYS A 225 -4.17 13.51 24.48
CA LYS A 225 -2.95 13.45 25.30
C LYS A 225 -3.29 13.27 26.78
N LEU A 226 -3.16 12.05 27.26
CA LEU A 226 -3.39 11.61 28.63
C LEU A 226 -2.04 11.45 29.34
N ALA A 227 -1.43 12.57 29.75
CA ALA A 227 -0.06 12.62 30.28
C ALA A 227 0.96 12.04 29.28
N VAL A 228 1.53 10.88 29.59
CA VAL A 228 2.51 10.17 28.73
C VAL A 228 1.83 9.34 27.64
N LEU A 229 0.55 8.99 27.82
CA LEU A 229 -0.22 8.21 26.88
C LEU A 229 -0.86 9.13 25.83
N LYS A 230 -0.71 8.78 24.56
CA LYS A 230 -1.34 9.48 23.44
C LYS A 230 -2.25 8.49 22.70
N LEU A 231 -3.48 8.86 22.42
CA LEU A 231 -4.37 8.13 21.52
C LEU A 231 -4.56 8.96 20.27
N TYR A 232 -4.51 8.33 19.10
CA TYR A 232 -4.75 9.00 17.83
C TYR A 232 -5.72 8.21 16.98
N ALA A 233 -6.60 8.92 16.28
CA ALA A 233 -7.48 8.36 15.27
C ALA A 233 -7.62 9.34 14.11
N SER A 234 -7.63 8.83 12.88
CA SER A 234 -7.83 9.63 11.68
C SER A 234 -8.48 8.83 10.57
N TYR A 235 -9.17 9.56 9.69
CA TYR A 235 -9.67 9.06 8.43
C TYR A 235 -9.07 9.90 7.31
N THR A 236 -8.50 9.23 6.31
CA THR A 236 -8.03 9.86 5.08
C THR A 236 -8.93 9.46 3.93
N ALA A 237 -9.54 10.47 3.30
CA ALA A 237 -10.24 10.36 2.03
C ALA A 237 -9.24 10.52 0.88
N SER A 238 -9.18 9.52 0.01
CA SER A 238 -8.40 9.48 -1.23
C SER A 238 -8.97 8.38 -2.13
N GLU A 239 -8.41 8.16 -3.31
CA GLU A 239 -8.80 7.03 -4.18
C GLU A 239 -8.76 5.69 -3.41
N TYR A 240 -7.76 5.51 -2.55
CA TYR A 240 -7.65 4.40 -1.60
C TYR A 240 -7.74 4.94 -0.16
N SER A 241 -8.97 5.13 0.31
CA SER A 241 -9.22 5.71 1.63
C SER A 241 -8.78 4.77 2.76
N TYR A 242 -8.29 5.31 3.87
CA TYR A 242 -7.81 4.50 5.00
C TYR A 242 -8.12 5.15 6.36
N VAL A 243 -8.25 4.30 7.38
CA VAL A 243 -8.42 4.69 8.78
C VAL A 243 -7.13 4.35 9.51
N ASN A 244 -6.63 5.27 10.33
CA ASN A 244 -5.57 4.98 11.29
C ASN A 244 -6.11 5.14 12.70
N ALA A 245 -5.74 4.23 13.58
CA ALA A 245 -5.92 4.36 15.00
C ALA A 245 -4.67 3.81 15.69
N GLY A 246 -4.33 4.36 16.85
CA GLY A 246 -3.27 3.77 17.64
C GLY A 246 -2.98 4.49 18.94
N ILE A 247 -2.01 3.91 19.64
CA ILE A 247 -1.57 4.31 20.96
C ILE A 247 -0.09 4.69 20.85
N GLY A 248 0.30 5.77 21.50
CA GLY A 248 1.68 6.23 21.61
C GLY A 248 2.04 6.50 23.06
N LEU A 249 3.34 6.38 23.36
CA LEU A 249 3.92 6.77 24.63
C LEU A 249 4.94 7.87 24.37
N GLY A 250 4.86 8.98 25.11
CA GLY A 250 5.83 10.06 24.94
C GLY A 250 5.60 11.26 25.85
N ILE A 251 6.71 11.86 26.28
CA ILE A 251 6.77 13.04 27.16
C ILE A 251 6.88 14.38 26.40
N GLY A 252 7.19 14.35 25.10
CA GLY A 252 7.29 15.54 24.26
C GLY A 252 5.94 16.19 23.94
N LYS A 253 5.94 17.41 23.37
CA LYS A 253 4.72 18.07 22.88
C LYS A 253 3.88 17.11 22.03
#